data_AF-A0A9D4GG04-F1
#
_entry.id   AF-A0A9D4GG04-F1
#
_cell.length_a   1.000
_cell.length_b   1.000
_cell.length_c   1.000
_cell.angle_alpha   90.00
_cell.angle_beta   90.00
_cell.angle_gamma   90.00
#
_symmetry.space_group_name_H-M   'P 1'
#
loop_
_entity.id
_entity.type
_entity.pdbx_description
1 polymer ?
#
loop_
_entity_poly.entity_id
_entity_poly.type
_entity_poly.pdbx_seq_one_letter_code
_entity_poly.pdbx_strand_id
1 'polypeptide(L)' 'MTTIATWRSEGKRVSLFLDDGFDTDDNYEETKNLACDINQDLLPSGFIPNVDKCIPKPIQEME' A
#
# COMPACT_ATOMS: atom_id res chain seq x y z
N MET A 1 2.38 -15.71 -3.83
CA MET A 1 2.63 -14.50 -4.64
C MET A 1 1.42 -13.62 -4.48
N THR A 2 1.53 -12.57 -3.67
CA THR A 2 0.42 -11.67 -3.41
C THR A 2 0.21 -10.80 -4.63
N THR A 3 -1.04 -10.67 -5.09
CA THR A 3 -1.37 -9.88 -6.28
C THR A 3 -2.25 -8.70 -5.89
N ILE A 4 -2.31 -7.68 -6.75
CA ILE A 4 -3.27 -6.58 -6.60
C ILE A 4 -4.71 -7.11 -6.49
N ALA A 5 -5.03 -8.17 -7.24
CA ALA A 5 -6.35 -8.82 -7.17
C ALA A 5 -6.62 -9.42 -5.78
N THR A 6 -5.60 -10.00 -5.13
CA THR A 6 -5.68 -10.51 -3.76
C THR A 6 -5.99 -9.37 -2.78
N TRP A 7 -5.22 -8.29 -2.82
CA TRP A 7 -5.46 -7.14 -1.93
C TRP A 7 -6.86 -6.55 -2.10
N ARG A 8 -7.32 -6.37 -3.33
CA ARG A 8 -8.67 -5.86 -3.60
C ARG A 8 -9.76 -6.81 -3.13
N SER A 9 -9.53 -8.13 -3.19
CA SER A 9 -10.48 -9.12 -2.66
C SER A 9 -10.58 -9.10 -1.13
N GLU A 10 -9.54 -8.60 -0.44
CA GLU A 10 -9.51 -8.39 1.02
C GLU A 10 -10.09 -7.02 1.42
N GLY A 11 -10.57 -6.22 0.47
CA GLY A 11 -11.11 -4.89 0.73
C GLY A 11 -10.07 -3.77 0.78
N LYS A 12 -8.78 -4.07 0.56
CA LYS A 12 -7.71 -3.08 0.52
C LYS A 12 -7.90 -2.14 -0.68
N ARG A 13 -7.94 -0.84 -0.43
CA ARG A 13 -8.15 0.18 -1.47
C ARG A 13 -6.79 0.62 -2.04
N VAL A 14 -6.37 -0.09 -3.08
CA VAL A 14 -5.06 0.10 -3.71
C VAL A 14 -5.18 0.43 -5.20
N SER A 15 -4.40 1.41 -5.64
CA SER A 15 -4.24 1.79 -7.04
C SER A 15 -2.78 1.69 -7.44
N LEU A 16 -2.50 1.02 -8.54
CA LEU A 16 -1.15 0.77 -9.05
C LEU A 16 -1.13 0.94 -10.56
N PHE A 17 -0.06 1.56 -11.04
CA PHE A 17 0.27 1.69 -12.45
C PHE A 17 1.75 1.38 -12.61
N LEU A 18 2.06 0.22 -13.20
CA LEU A 18 3.42 -0.32 -13.29
C LEU A 18 4.03 -0.51 -11.87
N ASP A 19 5.12 0.18 -11.56
CA ASP A 19 5.84 0.15 -10.28
C ASP A 19 5.39 1.25 -9.30
N ASP A 20 4.63 2.25 -9.78
CA ASP A 20 4.08 3.32 -8.94
C ASP A 20 2.67 2.99 -8.47
N GLY A 21 2.34 3.38 -7.24
CA GLY A 21 1.02 3.19 -6.67
C GLY A 21 0.79 3.96 -5.39
N PHE A 22 -0.46 3.94 -4.95
CA PHE A 22 -0.88 4.49 -3.68
C PHE A 22 -2.04 3.69 -3.09
N ASP A 23 -2.14 3.76 -1.78
CA ASP A 23 -3.23 3.24 -0.96
C ASP A 23 -4.01 4.39 -0.31
N THR A 24 -5.25 4.11 0.07
CA THR A 24 -6.13 5.08 0.73
C THR A 24 -7.06 4.35 1.67
N ASP A 25 -7.48 4.97 2.75
CA ASP A 25 -8.58 4.46 3.57
C ASP A 25 -9.41 5.60 4.19
N ASP A 26 -10.40 5.25 5.00
CA ASP A 26 -11.32 6.22 5.61
C ASP A 26 -10.66 7.05 6.71
N ASN A 27 -9.61 6.53 7.37
CA ASN A 27 -8.83 7.27 8.36
C ASN A 27 -7.32 7.03 8.29
N TYR A 28 -6.58 7.88 9.01
CA TYR A 28 -5.12 7.87 9.03
C TYR A 28 -4.54 6.54 9.51
N GLU A 29 -5.06 5.98 10.61
CA GLU A 29 -4.50 4.75 11.19
C GLU A 29 -4.77 3.54 10.30
N GLU A 30 -5.95 3.46 9.66
CA GLU A 30 -6.26 2.42 8.68
C GLU A 30 -5.33 2.49 7.45
N THR A 31 -5.16 3.69 6.88
CA THR A 31 -4.26 3.89 5.73
C THR A 31 -2.81 3.54 6.10
N LYS A 32 -2.35 3.92 7.29
CA LYS A 32 -1.01 3.57 7.79
C LYS A 32 -0.84 2.07 7.99
N ASN A 33 -1.83 1.38 8.54
CA ASN A 33 -1.79 -0.09 8.69
C ASN A 33 -1.78 -0.78 7.32
N LEU A 34 -2.59 -0.29 6.38
CA LEU A 34 -2.63 -0.78 5.01
C LEU A 34 -1.27 -0.62 4.29
N ALA A 35 -0.63 0.54 4.40
CA ALA A 35 0.71 0.76 3.84
C ALA A 35 1.76 -0.19 4.45
N CYS A 36 1.64 -0.53 5.74
CA CYS A 36 2.51 -1.52 6.39
C CYS A 36 2.28 -2.93 5.83
N ASP A 37 1.02 -3.36 5.71
CA ASP A 37 0.65 -4.68 5.19
C ASP A 37 1.15 -4.88 3.75
N ILE A 38 0.94 -3.89 2.88
CA ILE A 38 1.40 -3.95 1.48
C ILE A 38 2.93 -4.07 1.42
N ASN A 39 3.66 -3.28 2.21
CA ASN A 39 5.12 -3.38 2.25
C ASN A 39 5.59 -4.76 2.73
N GLN A 40 4.91 -5.34 3.72
CA GLN A 40 5.23 -6.68 4.21
C GLN A 40 4.93 -7.78 3.19
N ASP A 41 3.90 -7.63 2.36
CA ASP A 41 3.56 -8.58 1.28
C ASP A 41 4.54 -8.51 0.09
N LEU A 42 5.04 -7.30 -0.20
CA LEU A 42 5.94 -7.04 -1.33
C LEU A 42 7.36 -7.60 -1.12
N LEU A 43 7.90 -7.51 0.11
CA LEU A 43 9.26 -7.94 0.42
C LEU A 43 9.51 -9.45 0.14
N PRO A 44 8.68 -10.40 0.63
CA PRO A 44 8.83 -11.82 0.32
C PRO A 44 8.59 -12.16 -1.15
N SER A 45 7.90 -11.28 -1.88
CA SER A 45 7.64 -11.43 -3.31
C SER A 45 8.81 -10.95 -4.18
N GLY A 46 9.89 -10.45 -3.57
CA GLY A 46 11.12 -10.02 -4.24
C GLY A 46 11.12 -8.55 -4.68
N PHE A 47 10.10 -7.77 -4.31
CA PHE A 47 10.06 -6.34 -4.57
C PHE A 47 10.85 -5.59 -3.51
N ILE A 48 11.72 -4.68 -3.95
CA ILE A 48 12.53 -3.85 -3.07
C ILE A 48 11.98 -2.42 -3.12
N PRO A 49 11.41 -1.89 -2.02
CA PRO A 49 10.88 -0.54 -2.01
C PRO A 49 12.00 0.49 -2.20
N ASN A 50 11.74 1.50 -3.02
CA ASN A 50 12.64 2.63 -3.16
C ASN A 50 12.44 3.58 -1.96
N VAL A 51 13.37 3.55 -1.01
CA VAL A 51 13.26 4.30 0.25
C VAL A 51 13.15 5.83 0.09
N ASP A 52 13.60 6.37 -1.05
CA ASP A 52 13.52 7.81 -1.34
C ASP A 52 12.14 8.22 -1.89
N LYS A 53 11.38 7.26 -2.43
CA LYS A 53 10.07 7.49 -3.07
C LYS A 53 8.91 6.91 -2.27
N CYS A 54 9.09 5.74 -1.68
CA CYS A 54 8.06 5.04 -0.94
C CYS A 54 7.84 5.74 0.42
N ILE A 55 6.63 6.27 0.61
CA ILE A 55 6.22 6.93 1.85
C ILE A 55 5.21 6.02 2.55
N PRO A 56 5.63 5.20 3.54
CA PRO A 56 4.75 4.25 4.23
C PRO A 56 3.94 4.94 5.33
N LYS A 57 3.34 6.08 5.01
CA LYS A 57 2.50 6.86 5.91
C LYS A 57 1.52 7.71 5.10
N PRO A 58 0.31 7.96 5.61
CA PRO A 58 -0.64 8.84 4.95
C PRO A 58 -0.06 10.26 4.85
N ILE A 59 -0.28 10.89 3.69
CA ILE A 59 0.17 12.27 3.40
C ILE A 59 -1.00 13.26 3.34
N GLN A 60 -2.23 12.74 3.37
CA GLN A 60 -3.47 13.51 3.36
C GLN A 60 -4.42 12.90 4.39
N GLU A 61 -5.07 13.76 5.16
CA GLU A 61 -6.19 13.41 6.04
C GLU A 61 -7.43 14.13 5.51
N MET A 62 -8.56 13.43 5.45
CA MET A 62 -9.85 14.07 5.16
C MET A 62 -10.33 14.76 6.45
N GLU A 63 -10.80 16.01 6.34
CA GLU A 63 -11.42 16.76 7.45
C GLU A 63 -12.74 16.13 7.93
#